data_AF-A0A814SWL0-F1
#
_entry.id   AF-A0A814SWL0-F1
#
_cell.length_a   1.000
_cell.length_b   1.000
_cell.length_c   1.000
_cell.angle_alpha   90.00
_cell.angle_beta   90.00
_cell.angle_gamma   90.00
#
_symmetry.space_group_name_H-M   'P 1'
#
loop_
_entity.id
_entity.type
_entity.pdbx_description
1 polymer ?
#
loop_
_entity_poly.entity_id
_entity_poly.type
_entity_poly.pdbx_seq_one_letter_code
_entity_poly.pdbx_strand_id
1 'polypeptide(L)' 'FHNAEQKKRARPQSMFDDIYDKLPNHLIRQRQEMVDHVKMYKKEYPLDFYEKAF' A
#
# COMPACT_ATOMS: atom_id res chain seq x y z
N PHE A 1 -23.22 2.51 -9.22
CA PHE A 1 -22.83 2.73 -7.82
C PHE A 1 -22.37 1.44 -7.14
N HIS A 2 -23.22 0.43 -6.95
CA HIS A 2 -22.85 -0.84 -6.28
C HIS A 2 -21.59 -1.55 -6.81
N ASN A 3 -21.34 -1.51 -8.12
CA ASN A 3 -20.15 -2.17 -8.70
C ASN A 3 -18.81 -1.50 -8.33
N ALA A 4 -18.82 -0.23 -7.89
CA ALA A 4 -17.60 0.47 -7.48
C ALA A 4 -17.20 0.14 -6.03
N GLU A 5 -18.18 -0.13 -5.16
CA GLU A 5 -17.95 -0.46 -3.75
C GLU A 5 -17.36 -1.85 -3.56
N GLN A 6 -17.63 -2.76 -4.50
CA GLN A 6 -17.07 -4.12 -4.51
C GLN A 6 -15.63 -4.18 -5.04
N LYS A 7 -15.12 -3.10 -5.62
CA LYS A 7 -13.74 -3.07 -6.11
C LYS A 7 -12.78 -2.96 -4.94
N LYS A 8 -11.73 -3.78 -4.99
CA LYS A 8 -10.61 -3.66 -4.06
C LYS A 8 -9.89 -2.33 -4.27
N ARG A 9 -9.37 -1.78 -3.18
CA ARG A 9 -8.54 -0.58 -3.16
C ARG A 9 -7.20 -0.87 -3.81
N ALA A 10 -6.62 0.17 -4.41
CA ALA A 10 -5.27 0.14 -4.94
C ALA A 10 -4.26 -0.24 -3.86
N ARG A 11 -3.15 -0.86 -4.25
CA ARG A 11 -2.16 -1.42 -3.32
C ARG A 11 -1.58 -0.34 -2.40
N PRO A 12 -1.32 -0.62 -1.11
CA PRO A 12 -0.77 0.37 -0.19
C PRO A 12 0.55 1.01 -0.66
N GLN A 13 1.38 0.27 -1.41
CA GLN A 13 2.64 0.79 -1.95
C GLN A 13 2.43 1.93 -2.96
N SER A 14 1.26 2.03 -3.60
CA SER A 14 0.98 3.10 -4.56
C SER A 14 0.87 4.48 -3.91
N MET A 15 0.73 4.57 -2.58
CA MET A 15 0.81 5.83 -1.86
C MET A 15 2.17 6.53 -2.01
N PHE A 16 3.21 5.78 -2.40
CA PHE A 16 4.55 6.28 -2.61
C PHE A 16 4.86 6.50 -4.09
N ASP A 17 3.98 6.10 -5.01
CA ASP A 17 4.19 6.28 -6.44
C ASP A 17 3.84 7.73 -6.84
N ASP A 18 4.38 8.21 -7.96
CA ASP A 18 4.09 9.53 -8.56
C ASP A 18 4.39 10.77 -7.70
N ILE A 19 5.10 10.63 -6.57
CA ILE A 19 5.55 11.78 -5.75
C ILE A 19 6.62 12.60 -6.48
N TYR A 20 7.49 11.92 -7.21
CA TYR A 20 8.55 12.49 -8.04
C TYR A 20 8.72 11.62 -9.29
N ASP A 21 9.31 12.18 -10.35
CA ASP A 21 9.65 11.42 -11.58
C ASP A 21 10.47 10.15 -11.29
N LYS A 22 11.28 10.19 -10.23
CA LYS A 22 12.03 9.05 -9.70
C LYS A 22 11.88 9.00 -8.19
N LEU A 23 11.57 7.82 -7.68
CA LEU A 23 11.40 7.60 -6.25
C LEU A 23 12.74 7.83 -5.51
N PRO A 24 12.84 8.84 -4.62
CA PRO A 24 14.06 9.08 -3.86
C PRO A 24 14.38 7.93 -2.90
N ASN A 25 15.67 7.75 -2.59
CA ASN A 25 16.15 6.67 -1.70
C ASN A 25 15.47 6.65 -0.32
N HIS A 26 15.15 7.81 0.25
CA HIS A 26 14.45 7.88 1.53
C HIS A 26 13.00 7.40 1.44
N LEU A 27 12.30 7.66 0.32
CA LEU A 27 10.93 7.15 0.10
C LEU A 27 10.94 5.65 -0.21
N ILE A 28 11.98 5.14 -0.89
CA ILE A 28 12.18 3.70 -1.03
C ILE A 28 12.29 3.05 0.35
N ARG A 29 13.09 3.63 1.25
CA ARG A 29 13.25 3.12 2.62
C ARG A 29 11.93 3.15 3.40
N GLN A 30 11.19 4.27 3.34
CA GLN A 30 9.89 4.38 4.01
C GLN A 30 8.86 3.38 3.46
N ARG A 31 8.84 3.15 2.14
CA ARG A 31 7.99 2.14 1.52
C ARG A 31 8.30 0.74 2.06
N GLN A 32 9.58 0.42 2.24
CA GLN A 32 10.02 -0.86 2.78
C GLN A 32 9.67 -1.01 4.27
N GLU A 33 9.92 0.02 5.07
CA GLU A 33 9.54 0.06 6.50
C GLU A 33 8.04 -0.15 6.69
N MET A 34 7.21 0.48 5.86
CA MET A 34 5.75 0.27 5.85
C MET A 34 5.39 -1.18 5.55
N VAL A 35 5.99 -1.77 4.52
CA VAL A 35 5.74 -3.17 4.14
C VAL A 35 6.10 -4.12 5.28
N ASP A 36 7.22 -3.90 5.95
CA ASP A 36 7.67 -4.77 7.04
C ASP A 36 6.81 -4.59 8.30
N HIS A 37 6.40 -3.36 8.60
CA HIS A 37 5.45 -3.07 9.69
C HIS A 37 4.10 -3.77 9.46
N VAL A 38 3.52 -3.62 8.27
CA VAL A 38 2.24 -4.24 7.94
C VAL A 38 2.36 -5.77 7.92
N LYS A 39 3.51 -6.32 7.52
CA LYS A 39 3.77 -7.77 7.61
C LYS A 39 3.83 -8.28 9.05
N MET A 40 4.39 -7.49 9.97
CA MET A 40 4.47 -7.83 11.39
C MET A 40 3.10 -7.73 12.09
N TYR A 41 2.32 -6.70 11.74
CA TYR A 41 1.05 -6.38 12.39
C TYR A 41 -0.17 -6.59 11.48
N LYS A 42 -0.16 -7.64 10.65
CA LYS A 42 -1.23 -7.89 9.64
C LYS A 42 -2.64 -7.87 10.20
N LYS A 43 -2.83 -8.37 11.42
CA LYS A 43 -4.14 -8.49 12.09
C LYS A 43 -4.75 -7.13 12.45
N GLU A 44 -3.93 -6.10 12.58
CA GLU A 44 -4.36 -4.74 12.93
C GLU A 44 -4.78 -3.91 11.71
N TYR A 45 -4.56 -4.42 10.49
CA TYR A 45 -4.81 -3.70 9.26
C TYR A 45 -5.88 -4.38 8.39
N PRO A 46 -6.75 -3.61 7.73
CA PRO A 46 -7.84 -4.14 6.90
C PRO A 46 -7.33 -4.51 5.49
N LEU A 47 -6.45 -5.51 5.40
CA LEU A 47 -5.71 -5.88 4.19
C LEU A 47 -6.57 -6.55 3.10
N ASP A 48 -7.70 -7.13 3.48
CA ASP A 48 -8.59 -7.88 2.56
C ASP A 48 -9.23 -6.98 1.50
N PHE A 49 -9.35 -5.68 1.78
CA PHE A 49 -9.89 -4.69 0.86
C PHE A 49 -8.89 -4.25 -0.21
N TYR A 50 -7.65 -4.72 -0.21
CA TYR A 50 -6.59 -4.24 -1.11
C TYR A 50 -6.22 -5.26 -2.20
N GLU A 51 -5.89 -4.79 -3.41
CA GLU A 51 -5.65 -5.66 -4.59
C GLU A 51 -4.41 -6.56 -4.47
N LYS A 52 -3.35 -6.12 -3.77
CA LYS A 52 -2.23 -6.93 -3.26
C LYS A 52 -1.61 -6.18 -2.09
N ALA A 53 -1.63 -6.79 -0.90
CA ALA A 53 -1.00 -6.19 0.27
C ALA A 53 0.54 -6.26 0.23
N PHE A 54 1.11 -7.20 -0.54
CA PHE A 54 2.55 -7.46 -0.65
C PHE A 54 2.91 -8.00 -2.04
#